data_AF-A0A8J3R862-F1
#
_entry.id   AF-A0A8J3R862-F1
#
_cell.length_a   1.000
_cell.length_b   1.000
_cell.length_c   1.000
_cell.angle_alpha   90.00
_cell.angle_beta   90.00
_cell.angle_gamma   90.00
#
_symmetry.space_group_name_H-M   'P 1'
#
loop_
_entity.id
_entity.type
_entity.pdbx_description
1 polymer ?
#
loop_
_entity_poly.entity_id
_entity_poly.type
_entity_poly.pdbx_seq_one_letter_code
_entity_poly.pdbx_strand_id
1 'polypeptide(L)'
;MTSSSRRRVIAIAALLTAIPALAACGAGFDANTNMPYSPTEAGVLMENTGSGMSYGKNGVMISQAFVLGPDSGQQIAAGGSAPVYLTLVSNNEGADTLTSIATDDQQAVRVNVPSPIEVQPATLVKTPGVTVEGLKRPLRGGETLRLTLQFKNAGAIPLDVPVITRSREFASLPPAAPPSATPMPSESPTASPTPSGSPAPDLNEQT
;
A
#
# COMPACT_ATOMS: atom_id res chain seq x y z
N MET A 1 -13.53 75.80 12.18
CA MET A 1 -13.04 74.43 12.48
C MET A 1 -12.93 73.63 11.18
N THR A 2 -11.70 73.21 10.85
CA THR A 2 -11.31 71.90 10.29
C THR A 2 -11.74 71.45 8.87
N SER A 3 -11.38 72.21 7.82
CA SER A 3 -11.36 71.70 6.43
C SER A 3 -10.26 70.64 6.16
N SER A 4 -9.25 70.54 7.03
CA SER A 4 -8.12 69.59 6.90
C SER A 4 -8.48 68.15 7.32
N SER A 5 -9.48 67.99 8.20
CA SER A 5 -9.85 66.68 8.78
C SER A 5 -10.53 65.75 7.76
N ARG A 6 -11.44 66.29 6.93
CA ARG A 6 -12.25 65.47 5.99
C ARG A 6 -11.43 64.84 4.86
N ARG A 7 -10.34 65.48 4.42
CA ARG A 7 -9.46 64.93 3.37
C ARG A 7 -8.58 63.80 3.88
N ARG A 8 -8.19 63.83 5.16
CA ARG A 8 -7.42 62.75 5.80
C ARG A 8 -8.26 61.50 6.08
N VAL A 9 -9.54 61.67 6.42
CA VAL A 9 -10.46 60.54 6.66
C VAL A 9 -10.75 59.76 5.38
N ILE A 10 -10.86 60.42 4.22
CA ILE A 10 -11.10 59.75 2.93
C ILE A 10 -9.87 58.95 2.46
N ALA A 11 -8.66 59.46 2.70
CA ALA A 11 -7.43 58.75 2.34
C ALA A 11 -7.20 57.47 3.16
N ILE A 12 -7.67 57.43 4.42
CA ILE A 12 -7.58 56.25 5.29
C ILE A 12 -8.64 55.21 4.89
N ALA A 13 -9.86 55.64 4.53
CA ALA A 13 -10.91 54.72 4.09
C ALA A 13 -10.58 54.00 2.76
N ALA A 14 -9.86 54.65 1.85
CA ALA A 14 -9.42 54.04 0.59
C ALA A 14 -8.31 52.99 0.79
N LEU A 15 -7.49 53.11 1.83
CA LEU A 15 -6.42 52.14 2.11
C LEU A 15 -6.93 50.87 2.83
N LEU A 16 -8.05 50.97 3.57
CA LEU A 16 -8.63 49.85 4.33
C LEU A 16 -9.49 48.88 3.50
N THR A 17 -9.84 49.23 2.26
CA THR A 17 -10.65 48.37 1.38
C THR A 17 -9.84 47.56 0.37
N ALA A 18 -8.54 47.82 0.24
CA ALA A 18 -7.67 47.20 -0.76
C ALA A 18 -6.76 46.07 -0.22
N ILE A 19 -6.94 45.62 1.03
CA ILE A 19 -6.03 44.66 1.67
C ILE A 19 -6.42 43.18 1.49
N PRO A 20 -7.68 42.73 1.36
CA PRO A 20 -7.95 41.29 1.37
C PRO A 20 -7.70 40.58 0.02
N ALA A 21 -7.45 41.30 -1.08
CA ALA A 21 -7.35 40.67 -2.41
C ALA A 21 -6.04 39.85 -2.62
N LEU A 22 -4.97 40.12 -1.87
CA LEU A 22 -3.69 39.40 -2.06
C LEU A 22 -3.54 38.14 -1.21
N ALA A 23 -4.41 37.92 -0.20
CA ALA A 23 -4.37 36.69 0.61
C ALA A 23 -5.06 35.48 -0.06
N ALA A 24 -5.76 35.70 -1.18
CA ALA A 24 -6.57 34.68 -1.84
C ALA A 24 -5.78 33.74 -2.78
N CYS A 25 -4.52 34.06 -3.12
CA CYS A 25 -3.76 33.26 -4.10
C CYS A 25 -3.19 31.95 -3.52
N GLY A 26 -3.21 31.78 -2.18
CA GLY A 26 -2.73 30.56 -1.50
C GLY A 26 -3.82 29.67 -0.90
N ALA A 27 -5.09 30.11 -0.94
CA ALA A 27 -6.25 29.40 -0.36
C ALA A 27 -7.39 29.18 -1.37
N GLY A 28 -7.10 29.35 -2.68
CA GLY A 28 -8.05 29.05 -3.75
C GLY A 28 -8.26 27.53 -3.90
N PHE A 29 -9.27 27.14 -4.69
CA PHE A 29 -9.54 25.73 -4.99
C PHE A 29 -8.34 25.01 -5.65
N ASP A 30 -7.40 25.77 -6.23
CA ASP A 30 -6.12 25.32 -6.81
C ASP A 30 -4.91 25.43 -5.86
N ALA A 31 -5.10 25.68 -4.56
CA ALA A 31 -4.01 25.75 -3.61
C ALA A 31 -3.24 24.41 -3.56
N ASN A 32 -1.91 24.47 -3.43
CA ASN A 32 -1.08 23.26 -3.32
C ASN A 32 -1.46 22.39 -2.09
N THR A 33 -2.05 22.99 -1.05
CA THR A 33 -2.60 22.27 0.12
C THR A 33 -3.89 21.52 -0.17
N ASN A 34 -4.60 21.89 -1.25
CA ASN A 34 -5.83 21.26 -1.71
C ASN A 34 -5.58 20.20 -2.80
N MET A 35 -4.32 20.07 -3.26
CA MET A 35 -3.91 18.94 -4.10
C MET A 35 -3.72 17.71 -3.19
N PRO A 36 -4.50 16.64 -3.38
CA PRO A 36 -4.31 15.40 -2.63
C PRO A 36 -2.89 14.87 -2.87
N TYR A 37 -2.10 14.80 -1.81
CA TYR A 37 -0.82 14.13 -1.80
C TYR A 37 -0.74 13.28 -0.54
N SER A 38 -0.91 11.98 -0.69
CA SER A 38 -0.61 11.02 0.37
C SER A 38 0.53 10.11 -0.11
N PRO A 39 1.63 9.95 0.65
CA PRO A 39 2.79 9.13 0.26
C PRO A 39 2.49 7.64 -0.01
N THR A 40 1.27 7.19 0.29
CA THR A 40 0.81 5.80 0.16
C THR A 40 -0.31 5.63 -0.87
N GLU A 41 -0.58 6.65 -1.68
CA GLU A 41 -1.46 6.53 -2.84
C GLU A 41 -0.66 6.02 -4.04
N ALA A 42 -1.09 4.89 -4.60
CA ALA A 42 -0.72 4.53 -5.96
C ALA A 42 -1.14 5.66 -6.89
N GLY A 43 -0.29 6.01 -7.87
CA GLY A 43 -0.38 7.23 -8.68
C GLY A 43 -1.78 7.84 -8.75
N VAL A 44 -1.94 9.03 -8.16
CA VAL A 44 -3.23 9.69 -7.88
C VAL A 44 -4.18 9.55 -9.07
N LEU A 45 -5.27 8.80 -8.87
CA LEU A 45 -6.31 8.68 -9.89
C LEU A 45 -7.10 9.97 -9.92
N MET A 46 -6.87 10.77 -10.96
CA MET A 46 -7.67 11.94 -11.28
C MET A 46 -8.53 11.63 -12.50
N GLU A 47 -9.81 11.96 -12.41
CA GLU A 47 -10.76 11.97 -13.51
C GLU A 47 -10.98 13.41 -13.99
N ASN A 48 -11.12 13.59 -15.31
CA ASN A 48 -11.15 14.88 -16.00
C ASN A 48 -9.83 15.68 -15.93
N THR A 49 -9.81 16.84 -16.59
CA THR A 49 -8.66 17.75 -16.68
C THR A 49 -9.07 19.19 -16.39
N GLY A 50 -8.16 19.99 -15.82
CA GLY A 50 -8.42 21.41 -15.53
C GLY A 50 -9.31 21.62 -14.31
N SER A 51 -10.18 22.62 -14.34
CA SER A 51 -11.05 23.00 -13.21
C SER A 51 -12.13 21.96 -12.85
N GLY A 52 -12.29 20.90 -13.64
CA GLY A 52 -13.20 19.79 -13.38
C GLY A 52 -12.54 18.54 -12.81
N MET A 53 -11.25 18.59 -12.45
CA MET A 53 -10.54 17.45 -11.88
C MET A 53 -11.23 16.93 -10.63
N SER A 54 -11.52 15.63 -10.61
CA SER A 54 -12.13 14.95 -9.48
C SER A 54 -11.27 13.75 -9.10
N TYR A 55 -11.12 13.53 -7.79
CA TYR A 55 -10.38 12.37 -7.29
C TYR A 55 -11.18 11.08 -7.48
N GLY A 56 -10.51 10.03 -7.91
CA GLY A 56 -11.11 8.74 -8.27
C GLY A 56 -11.18 8.52 -9.77
N LYS A 57 -11.70 7.36 -10.17
CA LYS A 57 -11.94 6.99 -11.56
C LYS A 57 -13.19 6.13 -11.66
N ASN A 58 -14.10 6.45 -12.58
CA ASN A 58 -15.35 5.70 -12.77
C ASN A 58 -16.17 5.57 -11.47
N GLY A 59 -16.13 6.60 -10.61
CA GLY A 59 -16.84 6.63 -9.34
C GLY A 59 -16.23 5.76 -8.22
N VAL A 60 -15.02 5.22 -8.39
CA VAL A 60 -14.26 4.57 -7.31
C VAL A 60 -13.08 5.44 -6.91
N MET A 61 -12.92 5.71 -5.61
CA MET A 61 -11.73 6.34 -5.06
C MET A 61 -10.85 5.30 -4.36
N ILE A 62 -9.53 5.47 -4.50
CA ILE A 62 -8.52 4.58 -3.93
C ILE A 62 -7.65 5.41 -2.98
N SER A 63 -8.17 5.65 -1.77
CA SER A 63 -7.56 6.52 -0.77
C SER A 63 -6.18 6.03 -0.28
N GLN A 64 -5.86 4.77 -0.53
CA GLN A 64 -4.54 4.20 -0.22
C GLN A 64 -4.29 2.99 -1.10
N ALA A 65 -3.08 2.86 -1.63
CA ALA A 65 -2.64 1.68 -2.35
C ALA A 65 -1.11 1.56 -2.29
N PHE A 66 -0.61 0.53 -1.62
CA PHE A 66 0.82 0.22 -1.61
C PHE A 66 1.06 -1.29 -1.52
N VAL A 67 2.25 -1.70 -1.95
CA VAL A 67 2.78 -3.05 -1.72
C VAL A 67 3.77 -2.97 -0.56
N LEU A 68 3.62 -3.83 0.44
CA LEU A 68 4.57 -3.90 1.54
C LEU A 68 5.82 -4.66 1.06
N GLY A 69 6.90 -3.91 0.92
CA GLY A 69 8.20 -4.40 0.51
C GLY A 69 8.99 -5.07 1.64
N PRO A 70 10.28 -5.33 1.40
CA PRO A 70 11.17 -5.95 2.36
C PRO A 70 11.53 -4.98 3.51
N ASP A 71 12.21 -5.49 4.53
CA ASP A 71 12.84 -4.64 5.55
C ASP A 71 13.90 -3.70 4.93
N SER A 72 14.30 -2.66 5.64
CA SER A 72 15.26 -1.67 5.14
C SER A 72 16.59 -2.30 4.74
N GLY A 73 17.05 -2.00 3.52
CA GLY A 73 18.28 -2.55 2.94
C GLY A 73 18.15 -3.97 2.38
N GLN A 74 16.99 -4.61 2.50
CA GLN A 74 16.73 -5.95 1.99
C GLN A 74 15.99 -5.94 0.64
N GLN A 75 15.83 -7.12 0.04
CA GLN A 75 15.03 -7.35 -1.17
C GLN A 75 14.19 -8.62 -1.02
N ILE A 76 12.99 -8.63 -1.60
CA ILE A 76 12.22 -9.87 -1.78
C ILE A 76 12.79 -10.55 -3.03
N ALA A 77 13.18 -11.81 -2.92
CA ALA A 77 13.76 -12.54 -4.05
C ALA A 77 12.74 -12.76 -5.18
N ALA A 78 13.22 -13.00 -6.40
CA ALA A 78 12.38 -13.52 -7.48
C ALA A 78 11.73 -14.85 -7.03
N GLY A 79 10.48 -15.06 -7.43
CA GLY A 79 9.61 -16.13 -6.95
C GLY A 79 8.90 -15.81 -5.62
N GLY A 80 9.33 -14.76 -4.90
CA GLY A 80 8.72 -14.35 -3.64
C GLY A 80 7.34 -13.71 -3.79
N SER A 81 6.77 -13.33 -2.64
CA SER A 81 5.44 -12.73 -2.54
C SER A 81 5.48 -11.45 -1.70
N ALA A 82 4.57 -10.52 -1.97
CA ALA A 82 4.46 -9.26 -1.25
C ALA A 82 2.97 -8.92 -0.98
N PRO A 83 2.58 -8.50 0.24
CA PRO A 83 1.21 -8.10 0.51
C PRO A 83 0.87 -6.77 -0.14
N VAL A 84 -0.37 -6.62 -0.57
CA VAL A 84 -0.93 -5.38 -1.10
C VAL A 84 -1.94 -4.83 -0.09
N TYR A 85 -1.86 -3.54 0.18
CA TYR A 85 -2.76 -2.82 1.06
C TYR A 85 -3.51 -1.78 0.25
N LEU A 86 -4.81 -1.99 0.06
CA LEU A 86 -5.72 -1.02 -0.58
C LEU A 86 -6.76 -0.54 0.43
N THR A 87 -7.10 0.74 0.32
CA THR A 87 -8.29 1.34 0.93
C THR A 87 -9.14 1.94 -0.17
N LEU A 88 -10.41 1.52 -0.25
CA LEU A 88 -11.33 1.82 -1.33
C LEU A 88 -12.59 2.49 -0.80
N VAL A 89 -13.21 3.35 -1.59
CA VAL A 89 -14.56 3.89 -1.34
C VAL A 89 -15.29 4.10 -2.66
N SER A 90 -16.60 3.85 -2.67
CA SER A 90 -17.46 4.16 -3.81
C SER A 90 -18.00 5.59 -3.65
N ASN A 91 -17.87 6.39 -4.71
CA ASN A 91 -18.54 7.69 -4.83
C ASN A 91 -19.88 7.57 -5.56
N ASN A 92 -20.21 6.39 -6.07
CA ASN A 92 -21.51 6.14 -6.67
C ASN A 92 -22.56 5.96 -5.56
N GLU A 93 -23.84 6.18 -5.90
CA GLU A 93 -24.94 5.93 -4.96
C GLU A 93 -25.07 4.44 -4.56
N GLY A 94 -24.52 3.54 -5.38
CA GLY A 94 -24.52 2.09 -5.15
C GLY A 94 -23.14 1.52 -4.79
N ALA A 95 -23.15 0.37 -4.13
CA ALA A 95 -21.95 -0.42 -3.88
C ALA A 95 -21.36 -0.97 -5.18
N ASP A 96 -20.04 -1.15 -5.21
CA ASP A 96 -19.33 -1.89 -6.25
C ASP A 96 -18.66 -3.12 -5.64
N THR A 97 -18.05 -3.96 -6.46
CA THR A 97 -17.31 -5.13 -6.02
C THR A 97 -15.99 -5.22 -6.77
N LEU A 98 -14.87 -5.18 -6.04
CA LEU A 98 -13.57 -5.57 -6.57
C LEU A 98 -13.56 -7.09 -6.69
N THR A 99 -13.53 -7.58 -7.93
CA THR A 99 -13.63 -9.00 -8.25
C THR A 99 -12.29 -9.68 -8.39
N SER A 100 -11.29 -8.95 -8.91
CA SER A 100 -9.93 -9.46 -9.10
C SER A 100 -8.93 -8.31 -9.24
N ILE A 101 -7.65 -8.64 -9.15
CA ILE A 101 -6.55 -7.73 -9.44
C ILE A 101 -5.62 -8.47 -10.40
N ALA A 102 -5.27 -7.82 -11.51
CA ALA A 102 -4.24 -8.29 -12.43
C ALA A 102 -2.91 -7.56 -12.15
N THR A 103 -1.80 -8.20 -12.49
CA THR A 103 -0.46 -7.62 -12.46
C THR A 103 0.13 -7.70 -13.86
N ASP A 104 1.13 -6.87 -14.14
CA ASP A 104 1.96 -6.99 -15.33
C ASP A 104 2.69 -8.35 -15.33
N ASP A 105 2.60 -9.07 -16.45
CA ASP A 105 3.14 -10.43 -16.59
C ASP A 105 4.67 -10.48 -16.56
N GLN A 106 5.33 -9.34 -16.79
CA GLN A 106 6.77 -9.15 -16.64
C GLN A 106 7.18 -8.85 -15.19
N GLN A 107 6.23 -8.54 -14.29
CA GLN A 107 6.51 -8.17 -12.90
C GLN A 107 6.20 -9.29 -11.91
N ALA A 108 5.08 -10.00 -12.08
CA ALA A 108 4.69 -11.10 -11.20
C ALA A 108 3.86 -12.16 -11.93
N VAL A 109 3.63 -13.31 -11.28
CA VAL A 109 2.81 -14.40 -11.85
C VAL A 109 1.33 -14.11 -11.68
N ARG A 110 0.91 -13.64 -10.49
CA ARG A 110 -0.50 -13.36 -10.19
C ARG A 110 -0.65 -12.45 -8.98
N VAL A 111 -1.87 -11.97 -8.79
CA VAL A 111 -2.32 -11.40 -7.51
C VAL A 111 -3.42 -12.30 -6.95
N ASN A 112 -3.24 -12.75 -5.72
CA ASN A 112 -4.24 -13.49 -4.98
C ASN A 112 -5.14 -12.50 -4.23
N VAL A 113 -6.44 -12.56 -4.52
CA VAL A 113 -7.49 -11.83 -3.82
C VAL A 113 -8.36 -12.88 -3.13
N PRO A 114 -8.36 -12.99 -1.79
CA PRO A 114 -8.94 -14.15 -1.09
C PRO A 114 -10.45 -14.28 -1.28
N SER A 115 -11.16 -13.16 -1.45
CA SER A 115 -12.59 -13.10 -1.73
C SER A 115 -12.91 -11.80 -2.47
N PRO A 116 -14.02 -11.75 -3.23
CA PRO A 116 -14.52 -10.47 -3.75
C PRO A 116 -14.71 -9.46 -2.60
N ILE A 117 -14.38 -8.21 -2.86
CA ILE A 117 -14.44 -7.14 -1.85
C ILE A 117 -15.54 -6.17 -2.25
N GLU A 118 -16.56 -6.05 -1.40
CA GLU A 118 -17.62 -5.07 -1.58
C GLU A 118 -17.12 -3.67 -1.20
N VAL A 119 -17.26 -2.71 -2.11
CA VAL A 119 -16.88 -1.32 -1.93
C VAL A 119 -18.14 -0.50 -1.70
N GLN A 120 -18.39 -0.15 -0.44
CA GLN A 120 -19.61 0.56 -0.04
C GLN A 120 -19.52 2.07 -0.32
N PRO A 121 -20.65 2.74 -0.60
CA PRO A 121 -20.71 4.19 -0.67
C PRO A 121 -20.29 4.84 0.65
N ALA A 122 -19.52 5.93 0.55
CA ALA A 122 -19.12 6.78 1.68
C ALA A 122 -18.43 6.05 2.87
N THR A 123 -17.97 4.81 2.67
CA THR A 123 -17.34 3.98 3.70
C THR A 123 -16.00 3.47 3.20
N LEU A 124 -14.95 3.68 4.00
CA LEU A 124 -13.60 3.20 3.70
C LEU A 124 -13.53 1.69 3.92
N VAL A 125 -13.24 0.96 2.85
CA VAL A 125 -13.08 -0.50 2.85
C VAL A 125 -11.60 -0.84 2.71
N LYS A 126 -11.06 -1.56 3.70
CA LYS A 126 -9.69 -2.09 3.66
C LYS A 126 -9.68 -3.48 3.05
N THR A 127 -8.57 -3.85 2.40
CA THR A 127 -8.43 -5.11 1.66
C THR A 127 -7.37 -6.02 2.26
N PRO A 128 -7.62 -6.64 3.44
CA PRO A 128 -6.64 -7.50 4.07
C PRO A 128 -6.39 -8.78 3.24
N GLY A 129 -5.15 -9.25 3.23
CA GLY A 129 -4.79 -10.57 2.69
C GLY A 129 -4.61 -10.64 1.17
N VAL A 130 -4.65 -9.50 0.46
CA VAL A 130 -4.26 -9.45 -0.96
C VAL A 130 -2.74 -9.62 -1.07
N THR A 131 -2.28 -10.52 -1.95
CA THR A 131 -0.85 -10.80 -2.14
C THR A 131 -0.47 -10.85 -3.61
N VAL A 132 0.59 -10.15 -3.99
CA VAL A 132 1.30 -10.40 -5.26
C VAL A 132 2.18 -11.62 -5.07
N GLU A 133 2.14 -12.58 -6.00
CA GLU A 133 2.85 -13.85 -5.89
C GLU A 133 3.69 -14.12 -7.13
N GLY A 134 4.84 -14.76 -6.92
CA GLY A 134 5.73 -15.17 -7.99
C GLY A 134 6.38 -13.98 -8.69
N LEU A 135 7.00 -13.08 -7.92
CA LEU A 135 7.74 -11.94 -8.46
C LEU A 135 8.75 -12.40 -9.52
N LYS A 136 8.77 -11.78 -10.71
CA LYS A 136 9.66 -12.20 -11.80
C LYS A 136 11.10 -11.73 -11.60
N ARG A 137 11.29 -10.68 -10.80
CA ARG A 137 12.58 -10.08 -10.45
C ARG A 137 12.62 -9.79 -8.94
N PRO A 138 13.82 -9.66 -8.35
CA PRO A 138 13.92 -9.20 -6.96
C PRO A 138 13.23 -7.84 -6.79
N LEU A 139 12.45 -7.69 -5.73
CA LEU A 139 11.67 -6.48 -5.43
C LEU A 139 12.28 -5.73 -4.24
N ARG A 140 12.54 -4.44 -4.42
CA ARG A 140 13.07 -3.51 -3.42
C ARG A 140 12.06 -2.42 -3.08
N GLY A 141 12.24 -1.84 -1.89
CA GLY A 141 11.50 -0.63 -1.52
C GLY A 141 11.81 0.52 -2.46
N GLY A 142 10.80 1.33 -2.78
CA GLY A 142 10.87 2.43 -3.74
C GLY A 142 10.58 2.03 -5.19
N GLU A 143 10.43 0.74 -5.50
CA GLU A 143 9.96 0.28 -6.80
C GLU A 143 8.45 0.50 -6.97
N THR A 144 7.93 0.25 -8.17
CA THR A 144 6.50 0.39 -8.51
C THR A 144 6.01 -0.85 -9.23
N LEU A 145 4.86 -1.37 -8.82
CA LEU A 145 4.15 -2.46 -9.47
C LEU A 145 2.91 -1.94 -10.19
N ARG A 146 2.76 -2.33 -11.46
CA ARG A 146 1.57 -2.04 -12.25
C ARG A 146 0.50 -3.08 -11.92
N LEU A 147 -0.56 -2.62 -11.26
CA LEU A 147 -1.73 -3.43 -10.94
C LEU A 147 -2.95 -2.92 -11.71
N THR A 148 -3.87 -3.81 -12.04
CA THR A 148 -5.18 -3.44 -12.62
C THR A 148 -6.28 -4.03 -11.78
N LEU A 149 -7.02 -3.16 -11.10
CA LEU A 149 -8.13 -3.53 -10.23
C LEU A 149 -9.38 -3.71 -11.10
N GLN A 150 -10.04 -4.86 -10.98
CA GLN A 150 -11.21 -5.21 -11.77
C GLN A 150 -12.48 -5.11 -10.93
N PHE A 151 -13.26 -4.07 -11.18
CA PHE A 151 -14.54 -3.84 -10.53
C PHE A 151 -15.69 -4.38 -11.38
N LYS A 152 -16.76 -4.79 -10.70
CA LYS A 152 -17.97 -5.29 -11.37
C LYS A 152 -18.65 -4.19 -12.18
N ASN A 153 -18.77 -2.97 -11.61
CA ASN A 153 -19.48 -1.86 -12.26
C ASN A 153 -18.50 -0.81 -12.82
N ALA A 154 -17.47 -0.41 -12.06
CA ALA A 154 -16.49 0.59 -12.48
C ALA A 154 -15.47 0.07 -13.51
N GLY A 155 -15.46 -1.23 -13.80
CA GLY A 155 -14.58 -1.86 -14.78
C GLY A 155 -13.12 -1.90 -14.35
N ALA A 156 -12.22 -1.86 -15.35
CA ALA A 156 -10.77 -1.99 -15.14
C ALA A 156 -10.12 -0.65 -14.78
N ILE A 157 -9.48 -0.59 -13.62
CA ILE A 157 -8.77 0.59 -13.12
C ILE A 157 -7.27 0.26 -12.97
N PRO A 158 -6.42 0.73 -13.89
CA PRO A 158 -4.98 0.51 -13.82
C PRO A 158 -4.32 1.49 -12.83
N LEU A 159 -3.37 1.00 -12.05
CA LEU A 159 -2.70 1.66 -10.94
C LEU A 159 -1.19 1.42 -10.96
N ASP A 160 -0.41 2.46 -10.69
CA ASP A 160 1.02 2.38 -10.40
C ASP A 160 1.23 2.37 -8.88
N VAL A 161 1.41 1.17 -8.32
CA VAL A 161 1.42 0.95 -6.87
C VAL A 161 2.84 0.97 -6.32
N PRO A 162 3.19 1.90 -5.42
CA PRO A 162 4.52 1.97 -4.86
C PRO A 162 4.80 0.79 -3.91
N VAL A 163 6.04 0.34 -3.91
CA VAL A 163 6.56 -0.62 -2.94
C VAL A 163 7.14 0.15 -1.76
N ILE A 164 6.50 0.04 -0.61
CA ILE A 164 6.92 0.73 0.60
C ILE A 164 7.78 -0.21 1.43
N THR A 165 8.99 0.24 1.78
CA THR A 165 9.88 -0.50 2.68
C THR A 165 9.20 -0.73 4.03
N ARG A 166 9.26 -1.97 4.51
CA ARG A 166 8.73 -2.34 5.83
C ARG A 166 9.60 -1.74 6.93
N SER A 167 9.28 -0.52 7.31
CA SER A 167 10.01 0.28 8.29
C SER A 167 9.08 1.29 8.95
N ARG A 168 9.47 1.83 10.12
CA ARG A 168 8.72 2.87 10.84
C ARG A 168 7.24 2.49 10.99
N GLU A 169 6.31 3.31 10.50
CA GLU A 169 4.87 3.10 10.56
C GLU A 169 4.39 1.83 9.83
N PHE A 170 5.16 1.28 8.89
CA PHE A 170 4.83 0.06 8.15
C PHE A 170 5.44 -1.20 8.76
N ALA A 171 6.32 -1.09 9.77
CA ALA A 171 7.02 -2.24 10.35
C ALA A 171 6.07 -3.21 11.07
N SER A 172 4.94 -2.72 11.60
CA SER A 172 3.93 -3.52 12.29
C SER A 172 3.04 -4.33 11.34
N LEU A 173 3.07 -4.02 10.04
CA LEU A 173 2.28 -4.72 9.05
C LEU A 173 2.87 -6.12 8.79
N PRO A 174 2.03 -7.16 8.66
CA PRO A 174 2.51 -8.51 8.41
C PRO A 174 3.13 -8.64 7.01
N PRO A 175 4.30 -9.29 6.88
CA PRO A 175 4.84 -9.66 5.56
C PRO A 175 3.96 -10.74 4.90
N ALA A 176 4.20 -11.00 3.62
CA ALA A 176 3.51 -12.09 2.95
C ALA A 176 3.88 -13.42 3.63
N ALA A 177 2.88 -14.31 3.79
CA ALA A 177 3.16 -15.66 4.25
C ALA A 177 4.12 -16.34 3.27
N PRO A 178 5.17 -17.05 3.74
CA PRO A 178 6.03 -17.80 2.85
C PRO A 178 5.19 -18.84 2.10
N PRO A 179 5.53 -19.17 0.83
CA PRO A 179 4.88 -20.28 0.15
C PRO A 179 5.02 -21.52 1.04
N SER A 180 3.89 -22.18 1.31
CA SER A 180 3.87 -23.39 2.13
C SER A 180 4.83 -24.39 1.48
N ALA A 181 5.97 -24.63 2.13
CA ALA A 181 6.90 -25.64 1.68
C ALA A 181 6.17 -26.97 1.77
N THR A 182 6.05 -27.69 0.65
CA THR A 182 5.64 -29.09 0.64
C THR A 182 6.47 -29.82 1.72
N PRO A 183 5.86 -30.58 2.64
CA PRO A 183 6.62 -31.23 3.71
C PRO A 183 7.72 -32.08 3.08
N MET A 184 8.97 -31.70 3.35
CA MET A 184 10.13 -32.53 3.02
C MET A 184 9.97 -33.84 3.79
N PRO A 185 10.14 -35.03 3.16
CA PRO A 185 10.12 -36.28 3.89
C PRO A 185 11.13 -36.21 5.02
N SER A 186 10.66 -36.33 6.25
CA SER A 186 11.50 -36.45 7.43
C SER A 186 12.31 -37.73 7.27
N GLU A 187 13.61 -37.62 6.98
CA GLU A 187 14.51 -38.77 7.10
C GLU A 187 14.48 -39.21 8.57
N SER A 188 13.94 -40.40 8.82
CA SER A 188 13.96 -41.04 10.15
C SER A 188 15.41 -41.21 10.61
N PRO A 189 15.77 -40.77 11.83
CA PRO A 189 17.06 -41.14 12.40
C PRO A 189 17.09 -42.65 12.64
N THR A 190 18.04 -43.32 11.99
CA THR A 190 18.37 -44.73 12.20
C THR A 190 18.85 -44.93 13.64
N ALA A 191 18.36 -46.00 14.26
CA ALA A 191 18.49 -46.34 15.67
C ALA A 191 19.94 -46.32 16.22
N SER A 192 20.05 -45.92 17.49
CA SER A 192 21.26 -46.10 18.32
C SER A 192 21.65 -47.58 18.44
N PRO A 193 22.92 -47.95 18.30
CA PRO A 193 23.36 -49.30 18.68
C PRO A 193 23.43 -49.43 20.20
N THR A 194 22.66 -50.37 20.74
CA THR A 194 22.82 -50.94 22.08
C THR A 194 23.97 -51.95 22.07
N PRO A 195 24.97 -51.89 22.97
CA PRO A 195 25.78 -53.05 23.27
C PRO A 195 25.22 -53.77 24.50
N SER A 196 24.70 -54.99 24.30
CA SER A 196 24.46 -55.96 25.36
C SER A 196 25.17 -57.26 24.96
N GLY A 197 26.10 -57.72 25.80
CA GLY A 197 26.80 -59.01 25.62
C GLY A 197 28.06 -59.16 26.48
N SER A 198 27.89 -59.74 27.68
CA SER A 198 28.92 -60.35 28.56
C SER A 198 29.38 -61.72 28.00
N PRO A 199 30.57 -62.31 28.29
CA PRO A 199 30.93 -62.92 29.60
C PRO A 199 32.44 -62.88 30.04
N ALA A 200 32.69 -63.38 31.27
CA ALA A 200 33.90 -63.42 32.15
C ALA A 200 35.04 -64.40 31.73
N PRO A 201 36.03 -64.86 32.56
CA PRO A 201 36.61 -64.45 33.88
C PRO A 201 38.19 -64.47 33.97
N ASP A 202 38.72 -64.22 35.19
CA ASP A 202 40.02 -64.65 35.80
C ASP A 202 41.36 -63.99 35.38
N LEU A 203 42.13 -63.44 36.36
CA LEU A 203 43.48 -63.90 36.77
C LEU A 203 44.22 -62.90 37.71
N ASN A 204 44.43 -63.35 38.96
CA ASN A 204 45.54 -63.16 39.92
C ASN A 204 46.37 -61.87 40.13
N GLU A 205 46.73 -61.72 41.43
CA GLU A 205 48.04 -61.29 42.02
C GLU A 205 48.43 -59.81 41.94
N GLN A 206 49.07 -59.15 42.92
CA GLN A 206 49.57 -59.44 44.27
C GLN A 206 50.04 -58.07 44.84
N THR A 207 49.90 -57.87 46.16
CA THR A 207 50.59 -56.88 47.02
C THR A 207 50.50 -55.39 46.75
#